data_AF-Q2B284-F1
#
_entry.id   AF-Q2B284-F1
#
_cell.length_a   1.000
_cell.length_b   1.000
_cell.length_c   1.000
_cell.angle_alpha   90.00
_cell.angle_beta   90.00
_cell.angle_gamma   90.00
#
_symmetry.space_group_name_H-M   'P 1'
#
loop_
_entity.id
_entity.type
_entity.pdbx_description
1 polymer ?
#
loop_
_entity_poly.entity_id
_entity_poly.type
_entity_poly.pdbx_seq_one_letter_code
_entity_poly.pdbx_strand_id
1 'polypeptide(L)'
;MNRNPLIPFLLIAVLGIGAMFLVSFKGLGDAKDLAAEQEGGGEEQTEEVAANPEDIYKQTCIGCHGDQYQGGVGPALTGVGDRYSQDEIADIVVNGKGSMPPGLVPQEKAGEMAEWLAGLK
;
A
#
# COMPACT_ATOMS: atom_id res chain seq x y z
N MET A 1 -34.26 15.51 49.96
CA MET A 1 -32.95 15.10 49.44
C MET A 1 -33.20 14.12 48.30
N ASN A 2 -33.41 14.62 47.07
CA ASN A 2 -33.76 13.79 45.92
C ASN A 2 -32.54 13.73 44.98
N ARG A 3 -31.56 12.88 45.32
CA ARG A 3 -30.42 12.64 44.44
C ARG A 3 -30.85 11.58 43.44
N ASN A 4 -31.27 12.02 42.26
CA ASN A 4 -31.70 11.15 41.18
C ASN A 4 -30.48 10.31 40.72
N PRO A 5 -30.52 8.96 40.82
CA PRO A 5 -29.37 8.10 40.54
C PRO A 5 -28.87 8.20 39.11
N LEU A 6 -29.65 8.81 38.21
CA LEU A 6 -29.29 9.06 36.80
C LEU A 6 -28.38 10.28 36.60
N ILE A 7 -28.32 11.21 37.55
CA ILE A 7 -27.47 12.42 37.47
C ILE A 7 -25.97 12.08 37.29
N PRO A 8 -25.36 11.16 38.08
CA PRO A 8 -23.97 10.78 37.86
C PRO A 8 -23.73 10.13 36.49
N PHE A 9 -24.67 9.33 35.99
CA PHE A 9 -24.55 8.70 34.66
C PHE A 9 -24.65 9.73 33.53
N LEU A 10 -25.53 10.72 33.65
CA LEU A 10 -25.63 11.81 32.67
C LEU A 10 -24.37 12.67 32.62
N LEU A 11 -23.75 12.94 33.78
CA LEU A 11 -22.49 13.68 33.85
C LEU A 11 -21.34 12.92 33.19
N ILE A 12 -21.24 11.61 33.40
CA ILE A 12 -20.23 10.76 32.76
C ILE A 12 -20.46 10.70 31.24
N ALA A 13 -21.71 10.58 30.79
CA ALA A 13 -22.05 10.53 29.37
C ALA A 13 -21.71 11.85 28.65
N VAL A 14 -22.03 13.00 29.25
CA VAL A 14 -21.70 14.32 28.69
C VAL A 14 -20.18 14.55 28.67
N LEU A 15 -19.46 14.11 29.70
CA LEU A 15 -18.00 14.23 29.76
C LEU A 15 -17.31 13.33 28.73
N GLY A 16 -17.83 12.11 28.51
CA GLY A 16 -17.34 11.18 27.49
C GLY A 16 -17.59 11.66 26.06
N ILE A 17 -18.81 12.16 25.77
CA ILE A 17 -19.13 12.74 24.46
C ILE A 17 -18.29 14.00 24.21
N GLY A 18 -18.10 14.85 25.22
CA GLY A 18 -17.24 16.02 25.14
C GLY A 18 -15.77 15.68 24.86
N ALA A 19 -15.25 14.61 25.49
CA ALA A 19 -13.90 14.12 25.24
C ALA A 19 -13.73 13.59 23.81
N MET A 20 -14.73 12.89 23.26
CA MET A 20 -14.70 12.45 21.86
C MET A 20 -14.64 13.62 20.89
N PHE A 21 -15.44 14.67 21.08
CA PHE A 21 -15.37 15.86 20.22
C PHE A 21 -14.02 16.60 20.34
N LEU A 22 -13.44 16.67 21.54
CA LEU A 22 -12.12 17.28 21.75
C LEU A 22 -11.00 16.50 21.04
N VAL A 23 -11.02 15.17 21.12
CA VAL A 23 -10.06 14.30 20.43
C VAL A 23 -10.22 14.39 18.91
N SER A 24 -11.45 14.48 18.39
CA SER A 24 -11.71 14.66 16.95
C SER A 24 -11.12 15.98 16.41
N PHE A 25 -11.23 17.10 17.13
CA PHE A 25 -10.63 18.35 16.68
C PHE A 25 -9.09 18.35 16.74
N LYS A 26 -8.48 17.66 17.72
CA LYS A 26 -7.02 17.49 17.79
C LYS A 26 -6.50 16.54 16.70
N GLY A 27 -7.27 15.49 16.36
CA GLY A 27 -6.94 14.55 15.29
C GLY A 27 -6.84 15.19 13.89
N LEU A 28 -7.67 16.18 13.57
CA LEU A 28 -7.59 16.92 12.30
C LEU A 28 -6.38 17.89 12.23
N GLY A 29 -5.85 18.33 13.37
CA GLY A 29 -4.67 19.21 13.43
C GLY A 29 -3.34 18.46 13.35
N ASP A 30 -3.26 17.27 13.96
CA ASP A 30 -2.06 16.42 14.00
C ASP A 30 -1.96 15.42 12.84
N ALA A 31 -2.93 15.41 11.91
CA ALA A 31 -2.93 14.55 10.71
C ALA A 31 -1.71 14.77 9.77
N LYS A 32 -0.93 15.84 9.98
CA LYS A 32 0.30 16.12 9.22
C LYS A 32 1.56 15.55 9.87
N ASP A 33 1.53 15.22 11.15
CA ASP A 33 2.72 14.76 11.91
C ASP A 33 2.61 13.31 12.42
N LEU A 34 1.45 12.65 12.27
CA LEU A 34 1.22 11.28 12.74
C LEU A 34 1.45 10.19 11.67
N ALA A 35 1.89 10.54 10.46
CA ALA A 35 2.20 9.59 9.38
C ALA A 35 3.51 8.78 9.58
N ALA A 36 4.18 8.91 10.74
CA ALA A 36 5.51 8.35 10.95
C ALA A 36 5.61 7.18 11.94
N GLU A 37 4.57 6.81 12.72
CA GLU A 37 4.85 5.95 13.87
C GLU A 37 3.79 4.94 14.33
N GLN A 38 2.95 4.37 13.45
CA GLN A 38 2.27 3.13 13.86
C GLN A 38 2.05 2.13 12.73
N GLU A 39 2.89 1.09 12.77
CA GLU A 39 2.76 -0.16 12.04
C GLU A 39 1.40 -0.83 12.30
N GLY A 40 0.84 -1.41 11.23
CA GLY A 40 -0.05 -2.57 11.32
C GLY A 40 -1.54 -2.29 11.13
N GLY A 41 -1.99 -2.37 9.88
CA GLY A 41 -3.38 -2.75 9.59
C GLY A 41 -4.01 -2.03 8.41
N GLY A 42 -3.98 -2.68 7.25
CA GLY A 42 -5.15 -2.83 6.38
C GLY A 42 -5.83 -1.58 5.81
N GLU A 43 -5.64 -1.45 4.50
CA GLU A 43 -6.63 -0.99 3.50
C GLU A 43 -6.70 0.51 3.16
N GLU A 44 -6.32 0.73 1.90
CA GLU A 44 -6.81 1.72 0.95
C GLU A 44 -6.55 3.19 1.30
N GLN A 45 -5.33 3.60 0.98
CA GLN A 45 -5.17 4.86 0.27
C GLN A 45 -4.64 4.54 -1.13
N THR A 46 -5.60 4.43 -2.05
CA THR A 46 -5.42 4.73 -3.47
C THR A 46 -5.00 6.20 -3.56
N GLU A 47 -3.76 6.47 -3.17
CA GLU A 47 -3.06 7.67 -3.54
C GLU A 47 -2.40 7.36 -4.88
N GLU A 48 -3.04 7.86 -5.93
CA GLU A 48 -2.52 8.06 -7.27
C GLU A 48 -1.32 9.02 -7.22
N VAL A 49 -0.33 8.72 -6.37
CA VAL A 49 1.00 9.30 -6.41
C VAL A 49 1.72 8.42 -7.39
N ALA A 50 2.21 9.01 -8.49
CA ALA A 50 2.99 8.36 -9.52
C ALA A 50 3.85 7.21 -8.95
N ALA A 51 3.31 5.99 -8.98
CA ALA A 51 3.91 4.90 -8.25
C ALA A 51 5.19 4.54 -8.98
N ASN A 52 6.33 4.69 -8.29
CA ASN A 52 7.61 4.30 -8.85
C ASN A 52 7.58 2.78 -9.10
N PRO A 53 8.33 2.27 -10.08
CA PRO A 53 8.44 0.83 -10.34
C PRO A 53 8.73 -0.01 -9.09
N GLU A 54 9.58 0.52 -8.19
CA GLU A 54 9.91 -0.10 -6.91
C GLU A 54 8.70 -0.25 -5.98
N ASP A 55 7.82 0.75 -5.94
CA ASP A 55 6.64 0.74 -5.07
C ASP A 55 5.61 -0.26 -5.60
N ILE A 56 5.39 -0.27 -6.91
CA ILE A 56 4.57 -1.27 -7.60
C ILE A 56 5.14 -2.67 -7.34
N TYR A 57 6.47 -2.84 -7.41
CA TYR A 57 7.13 -4.10 -7.13
C TYR A 57 6.84 -4.61 -5.71
N LYS A 58 7.01 -3.75 -4.71
CA LYS A 58 6.76 -4.08 -3.30
C LYS A 58 5.29 -4.38 -3.01
N GLN A 59 4.37 -3.74 -3.71
CA GLN A 59 2.95 -3.96 -3.50
C GLN A 59 2.45 -5.23 -4.20
N THR A 60 2.94 -5.50 -5.41
CA THR A 60 2.29 -6.47 -6.31
C THR A 60 3.17 -7.66 -6.69
N CYS A 61 4.49 -7.49 -6.72
CA CYS A 61 5.41 -8.48 -7.32
C CYS A 61 6.22 -9.27 -6.28
N ILE A 62 6.56 -8.65 -5.15
CA ILE A 62 7.43 -9.19 -4.10
C ILE A 62 6.96 -10.54 -3.56
N GLY A 63 5.65 -10.74 -3.46
CA GLY A 63 5.07 -11.97 -2.92
C GLY A 63 5.40 -13.22 -3.74
N CYS A 64 5.66 -13.05 -5.05
CA CYS A 64 6.01 -14.15 -5.93
C CYS A 64 7.49 -14.16 -6.32
N HIS A 65 8.07 -12.98 -6.52
CA HIS A 65 9.43 -12.83 -7.07
C HIS A 65 10.50 -12.51 -6.02
N GLY A 66 10.12 -12.42 -4.74
CA GLY A 66 11.02 -12.20 -3.61
C GLY A 66 11.38 -10.74 -3.38
N ASP A 67 11.95 -10.42 -2.23
CA ASP A 67 12.33 -9.06 -1.85
C ASP A 67 13.60 -8.55 -2.56
N GLN A 68 14.44 -9.48 -3.01
CA GLN A 68 15.69 -9.23 -3.72
C GLN A 68 15.64 -9.76 -5.15
N TYR A 69 14.45 -9.90 -5.74
CA TYR A 69 14.27 -10.42 -7.10
C TYR A 69 14.77 -11.86 -7.31
N GLN A 70 15.07 -12.56 -6.22
CA GLN A 70 15.69 -13.89 -6.22
C GLN A 70 14.72 -14.99 -6.65
N GLY A 71 13.44 -14.67 -6.76
CA GLY A 71 12.38 -15.61 -7.06
C GLY A 71 11.88 -16.35 -5.82
N GLY A 72 10.90 -17.22 -6.05
CA GLY A 72 10.28 -18.03 -5.02
C GLY A 72 9.15 -18.84 -5.65
N VAL A 73 7.96 -18.23 -5.69
CA VAL A 73 6.82 -18.78 -6.45
C VAL A 73 7.01 -18.52 -7.95
N GLY A 74 7.42 -17.29 -8.29
CA GLY A 74 7.84 -16.89 -9.62
C GLY A 74 9.36 -17.07 -9.81
N PRO A 75 9.83 -17.07 -11.06
CA PRO A 75 11.27 -17.12 -11.36
C PRO A 75 12.02 -15.88 -10.85
N ALA A 76 13.33 -16.00 -10.69
CA ALA A 76 14.19 -14.86 -10.41
C ALA A 76 14.09 -13.80 -11.52
N LEU A 77 14.01 -12.53 -11.14
CA LEU A 77 13.97 -11.38 -12.05
C LEU A 77 15.34 -10.71 -12.24
N THR A 78 16.33 -11.07 -11.41
CA THR A 78 17.75 -10.70 -11.68
C THR A 78 18.16 -11.17 -13.08
N GLY A 79 18.73 -10.28 -13.89
CA GLY A 79 19.11 -10.56 -15.27
C GLY A 79 17.93 -10.84 -16.20
N VAL A 80 16.72 -10.36 -15.91
CA VAL A 80 15.57 -10.52 -16.81
C VAL A 80 15.77 -9.75 -18.13
N GLY A 81 16.46 -8.61 -18.09
CA GLY A 81 16.82 -7.84 -19.30
C GLY A 81 17.78 -8.56 -20.25
N ASP A 82 18.52 -9.57 -19.79
CA ASP A 82 19.37 -10.40 -20.66
C ASP A 82 18.57 -11.48 -21.40
N ARG A 83 17.37 -11.80 -20.90
CA ARG A 83 16.50 -12.88 -21.41
C ARG A 83 15.33 -12.37 -22.24
N TYR A 84 14.89 -11.15 -21.97
CA TYR A 84 13.74 -10.52 -22.61
C TYR A 84 14.07 -9.07 -22.96
N SER A 85 13.57 -8.62 -24.09
CA SER A 85 13.56 -7.20 -24.42
C SER A 85 12.59 -6.43 -23.52
N GLN A 86 12.78 -5.10 -23.44
CA GLN A 86 11.90 -4.23 -22.66
C GLN A 86 10.43 -4.36 -23.10
N ASP A 87 10.17 -4.45 -24.40
CA ASP A 87 8.81 -4.61 -24.94
C ASP A 87 8.18 -5.95 -24.52
N GLU A 88 8.96 -7.03 -24.52
CA GLU A 88 8.50 -8.35 -24.04
C GLU A 88 8.24 -8.33 -22.53
N ILE A 89 9.06 -7.62 -21.75
CA ILE A 89 8.84 -7.46 -20.32
C ILE A 89 7.54 -6.67 -20.08
N ALA A 90 7.32 -5.58 -20.80
CA ALA A 90 6.10 -4.78 -20.68
C ALA A 90 4.84 -5.63 -21.00
N ASP A 91 4.90 -6.43 -22.06
CA ASP A 91 3.82 -7.34 -22.42
C ASP A 91 3.54 -8.37 -21.32
N ILE A 92 4.58 -9.02 -20.77
CA ILE A 92 4.45 -10.00 -19.69
C ILE A 92 3.88 -9.37 -18.42
N VAL A 93 4.29 -8.14 -18.08
CA VAL A 93 3.84 -7.45 -16.87
C VAL A 93 2.35 -7.05 -16.97
N VAL A 94 1.86 -6.74 -18.17
CA VAL A 94 0.45 -6.40 -18.41
C VAL A 94 -0.42 -7.63 -18.58
N ASN A 95 0.00 -8.57 -19.43
CA ASN A 95 -0.79 -9.72 -19.85
C ASN A 95 -0.53 -10.99 -19.04
N GLY A 96 0.46 -10.96 -18.15
CA GLY A 96 0.89 -12.14 -17.41
C GLY A 96 1.60 -13.16 -18.30
N LYS A 97 2.10 -14.23 -17.69
CA LYS A 97 2.75 -15.35 -18.40
C LYS A 97 2.67 -16.63 -17.59
N GLY A 98 2.06 -17.66 -18.16
CA GLY A 98 1.91 -18.96 -17.50
C GLY A 98 1.07 -18.83 -16.22
N SER A 99 1.72 -18.95 -15.06
CA SER A 99 1.09 -18.80 -13.75
C SER A 99 1.07 -17.36 -13.23
N MET A 100 1.78 -16.42 -13.88
CA MET A 100 1.72 -15.01 -13.53
C MET A 100 0.41 -14.41 -14.07
N PRO A 101 -0.48 -13.88 -13.20
CA PRO A 101 -1.76 -13.32 -13.64
C PRO A 101 -1.58 -12.00 -14.41
N PRO A 102 -2.52 -11.65 -15.30
CA PRO A 102 -2.55 -10.35 -15.98
C PRO A 102 -2.99 -9.21 -15.04
N GLY A 103 -2.80 -7.97 -15.49
CA GLY A 103 -3.39 -6.78 -14.88
C GLY A 103 -2.71 -6.32 -13.59
N LEU A 104 -1.48 -6.77 -13.34
CA LEU A 104 -0.71 -6.40 -12.14
C LEU A 104 -0.15 -4.98 -12.21
N VAL A 105 0.03 -4.44 -13.41
CA VAL A 105 0.50 -3.06 -13.64
C VAL A 105 -0.41 -2.41 -14.69
N PRO A 106 -0.83 -1.15 -14.48
CA PRO A 106 -1.53 -0.37 -15.49
C PRO A 106 -0.71 -0.27 -16.79
N GLN A 107 -1.37 -0.29 -17.95
CA GLN A 107 -0.67 -0.24 -19.25
C GLN A 107 0.22 1.01 -19.37
N GLU A 108 -0.22 2.12 -18.79
CA GLU A 108 0.47 3.40 -18.79
C GLU A 108 1.80 3.34 -18.04
N LYS A 109 1.93 2.41 -17.08
CA LYS A 109 3.11 2.20 -16.24
C LYS A 109 3.97 1.01 -16.66
N ALA A 110 3.49 0.21 -17.61
CA ALA A 110 4.18 -1.00 -18.07
C ALA A 110 5.56 -0.71 -18.67
N GLY A 111 5.71 0.38 -19.43
CA GLY A 111 7.00 0.74 -20.04
C GLY A 111 8.06 1.12 -19.02
N GLU A 112 7.69 1.94 -18.03
CA GLU A 112 8.56 2.36 -16.92
C GLU A 112 8.95 1.17 -16.05
N MET A 113 7.98 0.29 -15.75
CA MET A 113 8.23 -0.94 -15.01
C MET A 113 9.16 -1.89 -15.78
N ALA A 114 8.98 -2.02 -17.09
CA ALA A 114 9.81 -2.87 -17.92
C ALA A 114 11.24 -2.34 -18.04
N GLU A 115 11.43 -1.03 -18.14
CA GLU A 115 12.76 -0.39 -18.15
C GLU A 115 13.51 -0.73 -16.86
N TRP A 116 12.82 -0.55 -15.74
CA TRP A 116 13.38 -0.80 -14.42
C TRP A 116 13.74 -2.27 -14.22
N LEU A 117 12.83 -3.19 -14.57
CA LEU A 117 13.08 -4.63 -14.50
C LEU A 117 14.24 -5.06 -15.40
N ALA A 118 14.34 -4.52 -16.62
CA ALA A 118 15.46 -4.81 -17.53
C ALA A 118 16.82 -4.38 -16.96
N GLY A 119 16.84 -3.37 -16.08
CA GLY A 119 18.05 -2.89 -15.40
C GLY A 119 18.53 -3.76 -14.23
N LEU A 120 17.71 -4.70 -13.76
CA LEU A 120 18.05 -5.59 -12.63
C LEU A 120 19.13 -6.60 -13.04
N LYS A 121 20.27 -6.56 -12.36
CA LYS A 121 21.38 -7.51 -12.55
C LYS A 121 21.37 -8.62 -11.53
#